data_AF-A0A3M6GXM5-F1
#
_entry.id   AF-A0A3M6GXM5-F1
#
_cell.length_a   1.000
_cell.length_b   1.000
_cell.length_c   1.000
_cell.angle_alpha   90.00
_cell.angle_beta   90.00
_cell.angle_gamma   90.00
#
_symmetry.space_group_name_H-M   'P 1'
#
loop_
_entity.id
_entity.type
_entity.pdbx_description
1 polymer ?
#
loop_
_entity_poly.entity_id
_entity_poly.type
_entity_poly.pdbx_seq_one_letter_code
_entity_poly.pdbx_strand_id
1 'polypeptide(L)'
;MTEQAFSPEERAAVYRAIAERRDMRHFVGGTVAPELLARLLEAAHQAPSVGLMQPWRFIRISDPALRGKMQAQVEDERIRTAQALGERTDEFMKLKVEGIN
;
A
#
# COMPACT_ATOMS: atom_id res chain seq x y z
N MET A 1 -13.59 20.45 26.86
CA MET A 1 -13.43 19.40 25.84
C MET A 1 -14.65 19.48 24.96
N THR A 2 -14.49 19.54 23.63
CA THR A 2 -15.62 19.69 22.69
C THR A 2 -16.55 18.48 22.80
N GLU A 3 -17.86 18.70 22.71
CA GLU A 3 -18.89 17.63 22.78
C GLU A 3 -18.77 16.57 21.67
N GLN A 4 -17.86 16.76 20.71
CA GLN A 4 -17.61 15.87 19.57
C GLN A 4 -16.26 15.13 19.66
N ALA A 5 -15.58 15.16 20.80
CA ALA A 5 -14.33 14.43 20.95
C ALA A 5 -14.60 12.91 21.02
N PHE A 6 -13.77 12.13 20.32
CA PHE A 6 -13.71 10.68 20.50
C PHE A 6 -13.42 10.30 21.96
N SER A 7 -13.94 9.14 22.38
CA SER A 7 -13.65 8.56 23.67
C SER A 7 -12.14 8.33 23.85
N PRO A 8 -11.62 8.22 25.08
CA PRO A 8 -10.22 7.86 25.32
C PRO A 8 -9.79 6.59 24.56
N GLU A 9 -10.64 5.57 24.51
CA GLU A 9 -10.41 4.30 23.84
C GLU A 9 -10.38 4.44 22.32
N GLU A 10 -11.33 5.18 21.74
CA GLU A 10 -11.39 5.47 20.30
C GLU A 10 -10.16 6.24 19.83
N ARG A 11 -9.74 7.25 20.60
CA ARG A 11 -8.51 8.01 20.32
C ARG A 11 -7.28 7.11 20.36
N ALA A 12 -7.18 6.24 21.37
CA ALA A 12 -6.07 5.29 21.47
C ALA A 12 -6.03 4.34 20.26
N ALA A 13 -7.18 3.86 19.79
CA ALA A 13 -7.27 3.01 18.61
C ALA A 13 -6.80 3.72 17.32
N VAL A 14 -7.20 4.99 17.11
CA VAL A 14 -6.73 5.81 15.98
C VAL A 14 -5.21 5.96 16.00
N TYR A 15 -4.63 6.38 17.13
CA TYR A 15 -3.18 6.54 17.24
C TYR A 15 -2.43 5.22 17.09
N ARG A 16 -2.99 4.12 17.60
CA ARG A 16 -2.43 2.79 17.42
C ARG A 16 -2.36 2.39 15.95
N ALA A 17 -3.44 2.54 15.20
CA ALA A 17 -3.46 2.24 13.76
C ALA A 17 -2.43 3.08 12.98
N ILE A 18 -2.29 4.37 13.33
CA ILE A 18 -1.31 5.26 12.70
C ILE A 18 0.13 4.85 13.04
N ALA A 19 0.42 4.47 14.29
CA ALA A 19 1.76 4.16 14.76
C ALA A 19 2.22 2.74 14.37
N GLU A 20 1.30 1.77 14.32
CA GLU A 20 1.61 0.36 14.08
C GLU A 20 1.64 -0.02 12.60
N ARG A 21 0.99 0.74 11.71
CA ARG A 21 1.03 0.44 10.27
C ARG A 21 2.47 0.39 9.75
N ARG A 22 2.73 -0.55 8.84
CA ARG A 22 4.03 -0.72 8.18
C ARG A 22 3.83 -0.86 6.68
N ASP A 23 4.83 -0.42 5.94
CA ASP A 23 4.92 -0.65 4.50
C ASP A 23 5.45 -2.07 4.26
N MET A 24 4.52 -3.02 4.07
CA MET A 24 4.81 -4.45 4.01
C MET A 24 5.27 -4.87 2.61
N ARG A 25 6.35 -5.67 2.55
CA ARG A 25 6.90 -6.21 1.29
C ARG A 25 6.90 -7.73 1.22
N HIS A 26 6.48 -8.39 2.29
CA HIS A 26 6.32 -9.84 2.36
C HIS A 26 4.90 -10.13 2.82
N PHE A 27 4.15 -10.86 1.99
CA PHE A 27 2.77 -11.21 2.27
C PHE A 27 2.64 -12.72 2.39
N VAL A 28 1.88 -13.15 3.38
CA VAL A 28 1.42 -14.54 3.42
C VAL A 28 0.50 -14.80 2.22
N GLY A 29 0.56 -16.02 1.69
CA GLY A 29 -0.36 -16.45 0.64
C GLY A 29 -1.82 -16.47 1.14
N GLY A 30 -2.75 -16.66 0.20
CA GLY A 30 -4.18 -16.71 0.48
C GLY A 30 -4.97 -15.61 -0.24
N THR A 31 -6.21 -15.42 0.19
CA THR A 31 -7.15 -14.49 -0.45
C THR A 31 -7.75 -13.54 0.57
N VAL A 32 -7.91 -12.27 0.18
CA VAL A 32 -8.68 -11.29 0.95
C VAL A 32 -10.16 -11.59 0.78
N ALA A 33 -10.88 -11.77 1.88
CA ALA A 33 -12.33 -11.98 1.87
C ALA A 33 -13.06 -10.82 1.15
N PRO A 34 -14.10 -11.09 0.33
CA PRO A 34 -14.80 -10.05 -0.42
C PRO A 34 -15.31 -8.88 0.43
N GLU A 35 -15.85 -9.18 1.61
CA GLU A 35 -16.42 -8.20 2.53
C GLU A 35 -15.32 -7.34 3.18
N LEU A 36 -14.15 -7.93 3.42
CA LEU A 36 -12.98 -7.19 3.89
C LEU A 36 -12.48 -6.23 2.81
N LEU A 37 -12.38 -6.69 1.57
CA LEU A 37 -12.00 -5.83 0.45
C LEU A 37 -12.99 -4.66 0.27
N ALA A 38 -14.29 -4.93 0.39
CA ALA A 38 -15.31 -3.89 0.32
C ALA A 38 -15.11 -2.81 1.40
N ARG A 39 -14.84 -3.21 2.67
CA ARG A 39 -14.54 -2.26 3.75
C ARG A 39 -13.29 -1.41 3.48
N LEU A 40 -12.25 -1.99 2.88
CA LEU A 40 -11.03 -1.25 2.53
C LEU A 40 -11.28 -0.21 1.43
N LEU A 41 -12.05 -0.58 0.39
CA LEU A 41 -12.41 0.33 -0.70
C LEU A 41 -13.33 1.45 -0.20
N GLU A 42 -14.28 1.14 0.67
CA GLU A 42 -15.14 2.14 1.31
C GLU A 42 -14.30 3.12 2.13
N ALA A 43 -13.39 2.64 2.97
CA ALA A 43 -12.49 3.49 3.74
C ALA A 43 -11.64 4.40 2.84
N ALA A 44 -11.17 3.92 1.68
CA ALA A 44 -10.46 4.73 0.71
C ALA A 44 -11.37 5.80 0.06
N HIS A 45 -12.65 5.49 -0.14
CA HIS A 45 -13.64 6.39 -0.73
C HIS A 45 -14.04 7.55 0.20
N GLN A 46 -13.88 7.37 1.51
CA GLN A 46 -14.10 8.41 2.53
C GLN A 46 -12.98 9.47 2.58
N ALA A 47 -11.92 9.33 1.78
CA ALA A 47 -10.88 10.35 1.68
C ALA A 47 -11.43 11.68 1.14
N PRO A 48 -10.91 12.84 1.58
CA PRO A 48 -11.30 14.12 1.00
C PRO A 48 -10.78 14.25 -0.43
N SER A 49 -11.50 15.00 -1.26
CA SER A 49 -11.05 15.40 -2.60
C SER A 49 -11.51 16.83 -2.90
N VAL A 50 -10.73 17.54 -3.73
CA VAL A 50 -11.09 18.90 -4.15
C VAL A 50 -12.45 18.86 -4.84
N GLY A 51 -13.41 19.64 -4.33
CA GLY A 51 -14.76 19.72 -4.87
C GLY A 51 -15.55 18.41 -4.85
N LEU A 52 -15.21 17.45 -3.96
CA LEU A 52 -15.81 16.11 -3.95
C LEU A 52 -15.66 15.37 -5.29
N MET A 53 -14.60 15.66 -6.06
CA MET A 53 -14.39 15.09 -7.39
C MET A 53 -14.24 13.56 -7.37
N GLN A 54 -13.70 13.00 -6.29
CA GLN A 54 -13.43 11.56 -6.14
C GLN A 54 -12.75 10.95 -7.39
N PRO A 55 -11.63 11.52 -7.87
CA PRO A 55 -11.08 11.19 -9.19
C PRO A 55 -10.43 9.79 -9.26
N TRP A 56 -10.28 9.12 -8.12
CA TRP A 56 -9.62 7.83 -8.02
C TRP A 56 -10.35 6.73 -8.80
N ARG A 57 -9.55 5.73 -9.20
CA ARG A 57 -10.01 4.45 -9.71
C ARG A 57 -9.28 3.37 -8.95
N PHE A 58 -10.00 2.35 -8.51
CA PHE A 58 -9.44 1.17 -7.88
C PHE A 58 -9.47 0.02 -8.89
N ILE A 59 -8.29 -0.46 -9.29
CA ILE A 59 -8.17 -1.57 -10.22
C ILE A 59 -7.66 -2.78 -9.43
N ARG A 60 -8.49 -3.81 -9.32
CA ARG A 60 -8.10 -5.07 -8.66
C ARG A 60 -7.41 -5.98 -9.67
N ILE A 61 -6.10 -6.12 -9.56
CA ILE A 61 -5.32 -7.07 -10.36
C ILE A 61 -5.33 -8.43 -9.67
N SER A 62 -6.14 -9.36 -10.15
CA SER A 62 -6.24 -10.74 -9.62
C SER A 62 -5.59 -11.80 -10.49
N ASP A 63 -5.31 -11.49 -11.76
CA ASP A 63 -4.65 -12.42 -12.69
C ASP A 63 -3.17 -12.62 -12.29
N PRO A 64 -2.74 -13.84 -11.92
CA PRO A 64 -1.35 -14.13 -11.58
C PRO A 64 -0.37 -13.88 -12.74
N ALA A 65 -0.79 -14.13 -13.99
CA ALA A 65 0.07 -13.91 -15.15
C ALA A 65 0.36 -12.42 -15.35
N LEU A 66 -0.65 -11.57 -15.15
CA LEU A 66 -0.47 -10.12 -15.19
C LEU A 66 0.41 -9.63 -14.04
N ARG A 67 0.25 -10.15 -12.82
CA ARG A 67 1.12 -9.82 -11.69
C ARG A 67 2.58 -10.18 -11.96
N GLY A 68 2.84 -11.36 -12.54
CA GLY A 68 4.19 -11.77 -12.93
C GLY A 68 4.83 -10.83 -13.94
N LYS A 69 4.07 -10.34 -14.93
CA LYS A 69 4.56 -9.33 -15.88
C LYS A 69 4.91 -8.01 -15.19
N MET A 70 4.08 -7.55 -14.26
CA MET A 70 4.34 -6.34 -13.49
C MET A 70 5.59 -6.49 -12.60
N GLN A 71 5.77 -7.65 -11.97
CA GLN A 71 6.95 -7.93 -11.16
C GLN A 71 8.23 -7.88 -12.00
N ALA A 72 8.24 -8.52 -13.17
CA ALA A 72 9.38 -8.47 -14.09
C ALA A 72 9.73 -7.03 -14.49
N GLN A 73 8.73 -6.21 -14.82
CA GLN A 73 8.95 -4.81 -15.15
C GLN A 73 9.56 -4.01 -13.97
N VAL A 74 9.14 -4.29 -12.74
CA VAL A 74 9.71 -3.62 -11.55
C VAL A 74 11.16 -4.06 -11.32
N GLU A 75 11.50 -5.34 -11.55
CA GLU A 75 12.87 -5.82 -11.46
C GLU A 75 13.78 -5.16 -12.51
N ASP A 76 13.30 -4.98 -13.74
CA ASP A 76 14.02 -4.26 -14.79
C ASP A 76 14.29 -2.79 -14.41
N GLU A 77 13.33 -2.12 -13.76
CA GLU A 77 13.52 -0.76 -13.24
C GLU A 77 14.45 -0.72 -12.02
N ARG A 78 14.42 -1.74 -11.17
CA ARG A 78 15.33 -1.85 -10.02
C ARG A 78 16.77 -1.96 -10.50
N ILE A 79 17.06 -2.80 -11.49
CA ILE A 79 18.41 -2.93 -12.07
C ILE A 79 18.87 -1.60 -12.66
N ARG A 80 18.02 -0.92 -13.44
CA ARG A 80 18.34 0.40 -14.01
C ARG A 80 18.59 1.46 -12.94
N THR A 81 17.79 1.45 -11.88
CA THR A 81 17.97 2.35 -10.73
C THR A 81 19.28 2.08 -10.02
N ALA A 82 19.61 0.80 -9.79
CA ALA A 82 20.87 0.42 -9.17
C ALA A 82 22.07 0.93 -9.98
N GLN A 83 22.06 0.70 -11.30
CA GLN A 83 23.08 1.20 -12.22
C GLN A 83 23.22 2.73 -12.17
N ALA A 84 22.09 3.45 -12.10
CA ALA A 84 22.09 4.91 -12.01
C ALA A 84 22.64 5.44 -10.67
N LEU A 85 22.65 4.61 -9.61
CA LEU A 85 23.18 4.96 -8.29
C LEU A 85 24.70 4.77 -8.15
N GLY A 86 25.38 4.21 -9.15
CA GLY A 86 26.85 4.11 -9.21
C GLY A 86 27.44 3.38 -8.00
N GLU A 87 28.22 4.07 -7.17
CA GLU A 87 28.88 3.50 -5.98
C GLU A 87 27.89 2.88 -4.98
N ARG A 88 26.61 3.27 -4.99
CA ARG A 88 25.56 2.76 -4.09
C ARG A 88 24.76 1.58 -4.67
N THR A 89 25.18 1.04 -5.81
CA THR A 89 24.51 -0.10 -6.49
C THR A 89 24.27 -1.25 -5.52
N ASP A 90 25.32 -1.75 -4.87
CA ASP A 90 25.25 -2.96 -4.03
C ASP A 90 24.40 -2.76 -2.78
N GLU A 91 24.40 -1.56 -2.20
CA GLU A 91 23.55 -1.22 -1.07
C GLU A 91 22.08 -1.22 -1.48
N PHE A 92 21.78 -0.60 -2.63
CA PHE A 92 20.43 -0.55 -3.15
C PHE A 92 19.90 -1.93 -3.53
N MET A 93 20.72 -2.79 -4.13
CA MET A 93 20.30 -4.13 -4.53
C MET A 93 19.91 -5.03 -3.36
N LYS A 94 20.33 -4.72 -2.12
CA LYS A 94 19.89 -5.42 -0.90
C LYS A 94 18.48 -5.02 -0.46
N LEU A 95 17.95 -3.91 -0.97
CA LEU A 95 16.60 -3.46 -0.66
C LEU A 95 15.59 -4.24 -1.50
N LYS A 96 14.53 -4.71 -0.84
CA LYS A 96 13.31 -5.12 -1.54
C LYS A 96 12.51 -3.87 -1.89
N VAL A 97 12.37 -3.57 -3.17
CA VAL A 97 11.72 -2.33 -3.62
C VAL A 97 10.22 -2.53 -3.84
N GLU A 98 9.83 -3.74 -4.21
CA GLU A 98 8.48 -4.11 -4.58
C GLU A 98 7.72 -4.85 -3.46
N GLY A 99 6.41 -4.62 -3.41
CA GLY A 99 5.46 -5.36 -2.59
C GLY A 99 4.50 -6.20 -3.44
N ILE A 100 5.01 -6.81 -4.52
CA ILE A 100 4.22 -7.63 -5.45
C ILE A 100 4.63 -9.10 -5.23
N ASN A 101 3.65 -9.99 -5.06
CA ASN A 101 3.83 -11.44 -5.01
C ASN A 101 3.55 -12.06 -6.38
#